data_AF-A0A0R2TEQ2-F1
#
_entry.id   AF-A0A0R2TEQ2-F1
#
_cell.length_a   1.000
_cell.length_b   1.000
_cell.length_c   1.000
_cell.angle_alpha   90.00
_cell.angle_beta   90.00
_cell.angle_gamma   90.00
#
_symmetry.space_group_name_H-M   'P 1'
#
loop_
_entity.id
_entity.type
_entity.pdbx_description
1 polymer ?
#
loop_
_entity_poly.entity_id
_entity_poly.type
_entity_poly.pdbx_seq_one_letter_code
_entity_poly.pdbx_strand_id
1 'polypeptide(L)'
;MCRVSDTESESVSTALIGDILTCKNDEAIFTFDIAAQSGIERIDIKDGLTHLKRIQPESEARKIGSRLRIQCEGAEYRGRGRLVNWDVEVKSDGPAIRKAAPINFWNSDNTVFQDSHSVRWKNVTTGGFHAVDIWLEDATTGVLTVLVNGTEIAVDLRTLGTDDLIHDFGGLQKAIRLFRLPDTPLANTYNDSLSVPLTHGEERCLFLRVTFEDGHVAWTSPIYLLRN
;
A
#
# COMPACT_ATOMS: atom_id res chain seq x y z
N MET A 1 -7.06 37.03 14.07
CA MET A 1 -6.04 36.46 13.17
C MET A 1 -4.79 36.23 14.01
N CYS A 2 -4.50 35.00 14.41
CA CYS A 2 -3.33 34.68 15.23
C CYS A 2 -2.19 34.30 14.27
N ARG A 3 -1.24 35.21 14.04
CA ARG A 3 0.02 34.90 13.35
C ARG A 3 1.04 34.52 14.41
N VAL A 4 1.62 33.33 14.29
CA VAL A 4 2.59 32.80 15.26
C VAL A 4 4.02 33.33 15.00
N SER A 5 4.27 34.05 13.91
CA SER A 5 5.60 34.62 13.61
C SER A 5 5.56 35.64 12.46
N ASP A 6 6.41 36.68 12.54
CA ASP A 6 6.78 37.59 11.44
C ASP A 6 7.82 36.90 10.54
N THR A 7 7.45 35.77 9.93
CA THR A 7 8.37 35.02 9.06
C THR A 7 8.54 35.77 7.74
N GLU A 8 9.79 35.99 7.33
CA GLU A 8 10.10 36.52 6.00
C GLU A 8 9.53 35.60 4.92
N SER A 9 9.00 36.19 3.85
CA SER A 9 8.42 35.46 2.73
C SER A 9 9.11 35.88 1.44
N GLU A 10 9.39 34.92 0.57
CA GLU A 10 9.95 35.15 -0.75
C GLU A 10 9.03 34.59 -1.84
N SER A 11 9.14 35.15 -3.04
CA SER A 11 8.40 34.65 -4.19
C SER A 11 9.15 33.49 -4.82
N VAL A 12 8.47 32.34 -4.95
CA VAL A 12 9.03 31.12 -5.53
C VAL A 12 8.15 30.61 -6.66
N SER A 13 8.76 29.90 -7.61
CA SER A 13 8.04 29.13 -8.65
C SER A 13 8.04 27.62 -8.39
N THR A 14 8.76 27.18 -7.36
CA THR A 14 8.93 25.77 -7.00
C THR A 14 9.06 25.67 -5.49
N ALA A 15 8.50 24.60 -4.94
CA ALA A 15 8.56 24.30 -3.52
C ALA A 15 8.95 22.83 -3.31
N LEU A 16 9.50 22.54 -2.14
CA LEU A 16 9.95 21.23 -1.73
C LEU A 16 9.12 20.72 -0.55
N ILE A 17 9.32 19.44 -0.23
CA ILE A 17 8.66 18.78 0.89
C ILE A 17 8.92 19.55 2.20
N GLY A 18 7.86 19.89 2.94
CA GLY A 18 7.92 20.68 4.18
C GLY A 18 7.64 22.18 4.01
N ASP A 19 7.58 22.70 2.79
CA ASP A 19 7.29 24.11 2.55
C ASP A 19 5.83 24.48 2.84
N ILE A 20 5.62 25.74 3.20
CA ILE A 20 4.30 26.35 3.45
C ILE A 20 4.16 27.56 2.53
N LEU A 21 3.13 27.56 1.70
CA LEU A 21 3.00 28.48 0.58
C LEU A 21 1.64 29.15 0.56
N THR A 22 1.61 30.37 0.06
CA THR A 22 0.39 31.01 -0.41
C THR A 22 0.52 31.31 -1.90
N CYS A 23 -0.54 31.06 -2.67
CA CYS A 23 -0.51 31.28 -4.12
C CYS A 23 -1.84 31.85 -4.63
N LYS A 24 -1.85 32.34 -5.87
CA LYS A 24 -3.06 32.78 -6.59
C LYS A 24 -3.43 31.86 -7.76
N ASN A 25 -2.63 30.83 -7.97
CA ASN A 25 -2.76 29.89 -9.08
C ASN A 25 -4.07 29.09 -8.95
N ASP A 26 -4.66 28.72 -10.08
CA ASP A 26 -5.80 27.80 -10.12
C ASP A 26 -5.37 26.33 -9.98
N GLU A 27 -4.11 26.03 -10.25
CA GLU A 27 -3.53 24.68 -10.19
C GLU A 27 -2.08 24.71 -9.69
N ALA A 28 -1.65 23.59 -9.11
CA ALA A 28 -0.26 23.29 -8.82
C ALA A 28 0.13 21.96 -9.46
N ILE A 29 1.37 21.86 -9.95
CA ILE A 29 1.93 20.61 -10.48
C ILE A 29 2.74 19.93 -9.38
N PHE A 30 2.26 18.78 -8.90
CA PHE A 30 2.95 17.96 -7.92
C PHE A 30 3.83 16.93 -8.62
N THR A 31 5.12 17.23 -8.73
CA THR A 31 6.13 16.36 -9.37
C THR A 31 6.90 15.57 -8.32
N PHE A 32 7.21 14.31 -8.60
CA PHE A 32 8.01 13.47 -7.71
C PHE A 32 8.90 12.49 -8.49
N ASP A 33 10.02 12.14 -7.86
CA ASP A 33 10.97 11.14 -8.31
C ASP A 33 11.32 10.24 -7.13
N ILE A 34 11.22 8.93 -7.33
CA ILE A 34 11.43 7.91 -6.31
C ILE A 34 12.52 6.98 -6.82
N ALA A 35 13.55 6.76 -6.01
CA ALA A 35 14.56 5.74 -6.23
C ALA A 35 14.82 5.00 -4.91
N ALA A 36 14.80 3.66 -4.97
CA ALA A 36 14.97 2.81 -3.80
C ALA A 36 15.76 1.55 -4.14
N GLN A 37 16.17 0.81 -3.10
CA GLN A 37 16.82 -0.49 -3.28
C GLN A 37 15.79 -1.58 -3.65
N SER A 38 14.57 -1.48 -3.11
CA SER A 38 13.49 -2.43 -3.31
C SER A 38 12.51 -1.93 -4.37
N GLY A 39 11.81 -2.86 -5.03
CA GLY A 39 10.80 -2.53 -6.04
C GLY A 39 9.65 -1.70 -5.46
N ILE A 40 9.06 -0.82 -6.26
CA ILE A 40 7.97 0.07 -5.84
C ILE A 40 6.63 -0.65 -6.03
N GLU A 41 6.04 -1.12 -4.94
CA GLU A 41 4.73 -1.80 -4.98
C GLU A 41 3.60 -0.80 -5.26
N ARG A 42 3.64 0.36 -4.61
CA ARG A 42 2.52 1.28 -4.58
C ARG A 42 2.94 2.69 -4.21
N ILE A 43 2.33 3.67 -4.87
CA ILE A 43 2.45 5.08 -4.52
C ILE A 43 1.04 5.61 -4.26
N ASP A 44 0.79 6.13 -3.05
CA ASP A 44 -0.45 6.81 -2.69
C ASP A 44 -0.15 8.31 -2.57
N ILE A 45 -0.74 9.12 -3.45
CA ILE A 45 -0.70 10.60 -3.38
C ILE A 45 -1.89 11.07 -2.56
N LYS A 46 -1.64 11.92 -1.57
CA LYS A 46 -2.62 12.32 -0.56
C LYS A 46 -2.70 13.83 -0.40
N ASP A 47 -3.86 14.25 0.08
CA ASP A 47 -4.17 15.61 0.50
C ASP A 47 -4.79 15.60 1.90
N GLY A 48 -3.95 15.81 2.92
CA GLY A 48 -4.32 15.56 4.30
C GLY A 48 -4.81 14.12 4.51
N LEU A 49 -6.11 13.96 4.78
CA LEU A 49 -6.74 12.64 4.94
C LEU A 49 -7.32 12.08 3.64
N THR A 50 -7.42 12.90 2.60
CA THR A 50 -7.99 12.53 1.30
C THR A 50 -6.95 11.79 0.46
N HIS A 51 -7.38 10.73 -0.21
CA HIS A 51 -6.56 10.01 -1.18
C HIS A 51 -6.83 10.60 -2.57
N LEU A 52 -5.81 11.21 -3.20
CA LEU A 52 -5.94 11.80 -4.54
C LEU A 52 -5.74 10.78 -5.65
N LYS A 53 -4.64 10.02 -5.62
CA LYS A 53 -4.29 9.04 -6.66
C LYS A 53 -3.56 7.85 -6.07
N ARG A 54 -3.88 6.65 -6.53
CA ARG A 54 -3.06 5.45 -6.32
C ARG A 54 -2.38 5.08 -7.63
N ILE A 55 -1.10 4.74 -7.54
CA ILE A 55 -0.32 4.23 -8.65
C ILE A 55 0.22 2.87 -8.23
N GLN A 56 -0.02 1.87 -9.09
CA GLN A 56 0.59 0.55 -9.01
C GLN A 56 1.43 0.36 -10.27
N PRO A 57 2.77 0.43 -10.16
CA PRO A 57 3.64 0.27 -11.32
C PRO A 57 3.43 -1.08 -12.02
N GLU A 58 3.69 -1.10 -13.33
CA GLU A 58 3.73 -2.31 -14.15
C GLU A 58 2.40 -3.09 -14.20
N SER A 59 1.28 -2.39 -14.41
CA SER A 59 -0.08 -2.97 -14.45
C SER A 59 -0.20 -4.17 -15.39
N GLU A 60 0.38 -4.11 -16.59
CA GLU A 60 0.29 -5.22 -17.55
C GLU A 60 1.09 -6.43 -17.08
N ALA A 61 2.27 -6.24 -16.49
CA ALA A 61 3.06 -7.33 -15.93
C ALA A 61 2.36 -7.98 -14.72
N ARG A 62 1.63 -7.19 -13.92
CA ARG A 62 0.81 -7.72 -12.81
C ARG A 62 -0.32 -8.62 -13.30
N LYS A 63 -0.99 -8.28 -14.41
CA LYS A 63 -2.12 -9.07 -14.94
C LYS A 63 -1.75 -10.50 -15.29
N ILE A 64 -0.52 -10.70 -15.77
CA ILE A 64 -0.02 -12.00 -16.21
C ILE A 64 0.85 -12.70 -15.15
N GLY A 65 1.12 -12.05 -14.02
CA GLY A 65 1.96 -12.59 -12.96
C GLY A 65 1.30 -13.73 -12.20
N SER A 66 2.11 -14.73 -11.86
CA SER A 66 1.72 -15.87 -11.03
C SER A 66 1.91 -15.64 -9.53
N ARG A 67 2.49 -14.50 -9.16
CA ARG A 67 2.69 -14.06 -7.79
C ARG A 67 1.48 -13.32 -7.25
N LEU A 68 1.01 -13.77 -6.09
CA LEU A 68 -0.07 -13.13 -5.33
C LEU A 68 0.43 -12.71 -3.97
N ARG A 69 0.08 -11.51 -3.54
CA ARG A 69 0.35 -11.03 -2.19
C ARG A 69 -0.89 -11.17 -1.33
N ILE A 70 -0.78 -11.89 -0.22
CA ILE A 70 -1.78 -11.92 0.85
C ILE A 70 -1.27 -11.06 2.01
N GLN A 71 -1.83 -9.87 2.15
CA GLN A 71 -1.44 -8.89 3.15
C GLN A 71 -2.47 -8.82 4.27
N CYS A 72 -2.00 -8.92 5.51
CA CYS A 72 -2.78 -8.64 6.72
C CYS A 72 -2.31 -7.29 7.27
N GLU A 73 -3.22 -6.37 7.53
CA GLU A 73 -2.86 -5.02 7.95
C GLU A 73 -3.75 -4.48 9.06
N GLY A 74 -3.30 -3.41 9.71
CA GLY A 74 -4.13 -2.60 10.59
C GLY A 74 -4.05 -2.95 12.06
N ALA A 75 -5.03 -2.44 12.80
CA ALA A 75 -5.13 -2.51 14.26
C ALA A 75 -6.59 -2.59 14.72
N GLU A 76 -6.83 -3.08 15.94
CA GLU A 76 -8.18 -3.06 16.52
C GLU A 76 -8.67 -1.62 16.78
N TYR A 77 -7.87 -0.81 17.47
CA TYR A 77 -8.17 0.60 17.78
C TYR A 77 -6.90 1.36 18.18
N ARG A 78 -7.02 2.67 18.48
CA ARG A 78 -5.88 3.51 18.89
C ARG A 78 -5.51 3.23 20.34
N GLY A 79 -4.23 2.99 20.63
CA GLY A 79 -3.72 2.86 22.01
C GLY A 79 -3.17 1.48 22.35
N ARG A 80 -3.25 1.06 23.62
CA ARG A 80 -2.49 -0.08 24.14
C ARG A 80 -3.04 -1.48 23.78
N GLY A 81 -4.31 -1.61 23.42
CA GLY A 81 -4.92 -2.89 22.99
C GLY A 81 -5.09 -3.02 21.48
N ARG A 82 -4.22 -2.36 20.70
CA ARG A 82 -4.31 -2.26 19.24
C ARG A 82 -3.94 -3.53 18.45
N LEU A 83 -3.51 -4.58 19.14
CA LEU A 83 -2.97 -5.79 18.54
C LEU A 83 -4.07 -6.59 17.86
N VAL A 84 -3.82 -7.00 16.61
CA VAL A 84 -4.65 -7.96 15.87
C VAL A 84 -3.87 -9.25 15.75
N ASN A 85 -4.51 -10.37 16.11
CA ASN A 85 -3.98 -11.70 15.85
C ASN A 85 -4.49 -12.17 14.50
N TRP A 86 -3.58 -12.66 13.66
CA TRP A 86 -3.89 -13.23 12.37
C TRP A 86 -3.49 -14.70 12.37
N ASP A 87 -4.47 -15.59 12.35
CA ASP A 87 -4.31 -17.01 12.07
C ASP A 87 -4.84 -17.25 10.65
N VAL A 88 -3.91 -17.44 9.70
CA VAL A 88 -4.23 -17.45 8.27
C VAL A 88 -3.82 -18.78 7.65
N GLU A 89 -4.73 -19.34 6.86
CA GLU A 89 -4.49 -20.49 5.99
C GLU A 89 -5.03 -20.16 4.59
N VAL A 90 -4.17 -20.22 3.59
CA VAL A 90 -4.52 -20.08 2.17
C VAL A 90 -4.53 -21.48 1.56
N LYS A 91 -5.63 -21.86 0.91
CA LYS A 91 -5.76 -23.12 0.17
C LYS A 91 -5.97 -22.82 -1.31
N SER A 92 -5.33 -23.60 -2.16
CA SER A 92 -5.53 -23.54 -3.60
C SER A 92 -6.23 -24.79 -4.10
N ASP A 93 -7.41 -24.59 -4.67
CA ASP A 93 -8.13 -25.58 -5.45
C ASP A 93 -7.82 -25.35 -6.94
N GLY A 94 -6.95 -26.19 -7.49
CA GLY A 94 -6.41 -26.07 -8.84
C GLY A 94 -4.88 -26.02 -8.85
N PRO A 95 -4.26 -24.84 -9.09
CA PRO A 95 -2.82 -24.73 -9.29
C PRO A 95 -2.01 -25.06 -8.03
N ALA A 96 -0.85 -25.69 -8.21
CA ALA A 96 0.06 -25.91 -7.10
C ALA A 96 0.74 -24.59 -6.67
N ILE A 97 0.94 -24.42 -5.37
CA ILE A 97 1.75 -23.36 -4.77
C ILE A 97 3.22 -23.79 -4.85
N ARG A 98 3.99 -23.10 -5.68
CA ARG A 98 5.42 -23.38 -5.91
C ARG A 98 6.31 -22.80 -4.83
N LYS A 99 5.95 -21.64 -4.30
CA LYS A 99 6.76 -20.91 -3.32
C LYS A 99 5.87 -20.01 -2.47
N ALA A 100 6.25 -19.83 -1.21
CA ALA A 100 5.76 -18.80 -0.31
C ALA A 100 6.94 -17.98 0.25
N ALA A 101 6.79 -16.67 0.37
CA ALA A 101 7.79 -15.77 0.94
C ALA A 101 7.15 -14.80 1.95
N PRO A 102 7.57 -14.82 3.23
CA PRO A 102 7.09 -13.89 4.24
C PRO A 102 7.66 -12.47 4.07
N ILE A 103 6.88 -11.48 4.45
CA ILE A 103 7.22 -10.05 4.46
C ILE A 103 6.84 -9.45 5.81
N ASN A 104 7.77 -8.71 6.43
CA ASN A 104 7.63 -8.12 7.77
C ASN A 104 7.39 -9.17 8.88
N PHE A 105 8.01 -10.35 8.78
CA PHE A 105 8.03 -11.36 9.84
C PHE A 105 9.22 -11.11 10.77
N TRP A 106 9.08 -10.11 11.64
CA TRP A 106 10.15 -9.66 12.54
C TRP A 106 10.38 -10.58 13.75
N ASN A 107 9.37 -11.37 14.12
CA ASN A 107 9.52 -12.41 15.13
C ASN A 107 9.99 -13.71 14.46
N SER A 108 11.18 -14.19 14.80
CA SER A 108 11.76 -15.43 14.28
C SER A 108 10.93 -16.67 14.58
N ASP A 109 10.09 -16.64 15.62
CA ASP A 109 9.22 -17.76 15.97
C ASP A 109 8.01 -17.87 15.03
N ASN A 110 7.66 -16.79 14.34
CA ASN A 110 6.59 -16.78 13.36
C ASN A 110 7.12 -17.37 12.06
N THR A 111 6.66 -18.57 11.71
CA THR A 111 7.08 -19.28 10.49
C THR A 111 5.90 -19.43 9.53
N VAL A 112 6.18 -19.36 8.23
CA VAL A 112 5.24 -19.73 7.17
C VAL A 112 5.44 -21.21 6.86
N PHE A 113 4.38 -22.00 6.97
CA PHE A 113 4.38 -23.41 6.58
C PHE A 113 3.70 -23.52 5.21
N GLN A 114 4.39 -24.13 4.25
CA GLN A 114 3.89 -24.33 2.90
C GLN A 114 3.85 -25.84 2.58
N ASP A 115 2.78 -26.25 1.91
CA ASP A 115 2.74 -27.46 1.10
C ASP A 115 2.38 -27.11 -0.37
N SER A 116 2.07 -28.10 -1.21
CA SER A 116 1.79 -27.84 -2.63
C SER A 116 0.44 -27.18 -2.91
N HIS A 117 -0.51 -27.17 -1.97
CA HIS A 117 -1.84 -26.57 -2.14
C HIS A 117 -2.29 -25.72 -0.94
N SER A 118 -1.44 -25.54 0.08
CA SER A 118 -1.75 -24.73 1.24
C SER A 118 -0.53 -23.97 1.75
N VAL A 119 -0.79 -22.78 2.29
CA VAL A 119 0.18 -21.96 3.00
C VAL A 119 -0.47 -21.43 4.27
N ARG A 120 0.16 -21.62 5.42
CA ARG A 120 -0.39 -21.21 6.72
C ARG A 120 0.63 -20.47 7.57
N TRP A 121 0.17 -19.47 8.31
CA TRP A 121 1.00 -18.71 9.22
C TRP A 121 0.19 -18.08 10.35
N LYS A 122 0.90 -17.72 11.41
CA LYS A 122 0.39 -16.87 12.49
C LYS A 122 1.28 -15.66 12.63
N ASN A 123 0.68 -14.47 12.76
CA ASN A 123 1.42 -13.24 13.02
C ASN A 123 0.49 -12.19 13.64
N VAL A 124 1.03 -11.03 13.97
CA VAL A 124 0.29 -9.94 14.61
C VAL A 124 0.55 -8.61 13.92
N THR A 125 -0.45 -7.73 13.90
CA THR A 125 -0.29 -6.34 13.48
C THR A 125 -0.71 -5.38 14.60
N THR A 126 -0.11 -4.19 14.63
CA THR A 126 -0.45 -3.10 15.57
C THR A 126 -0.64 -1.76 14.84
N GLY A 127 -1.04 -1.82 13.57
CA GLY A 127 -1.23 -0.68 12.67
C GLY A 127 -0.40 -0.75 11.39
N GLY A 128 0.68 -1.56 11.37
CA GLY A 128 1.43 -1.90 10.16
C GLY A 128 0.81 -3.08 9.43
N PHE A 129 1.63 -3.78 8.63
CA PHE A 129 1.21 -4.98 7.92
C PHE A 129 2.33 -6.02 7.88
N HIS A 130 1.92 -7.28 7.73
CA HIS A 130 2.77 -8.36 7.22
C HIS A 130 2.08 -8.96 6.00
N ALA A 131 2.85 -9.65 5.16
CA ALA A 131 2.29 -10.33 4.02
C ALA A 131 3.00 -11.66 3.78
N VAL A 132 2.33 -12.54 3.03
CA VAL A 132 2.95 -13.70 2.43
C VAL A 132 2.68 -13.63 0.94
N ASP A 133 3.76 -13.58 0.16
CA ASP A 133 3.66 -13.74 -1.27
C ASP A 133 3.67 -15.22 -1.60
N ILE A 134 2.76 -15.65 -2.47
CA ILE A 134 2.73 -17.01 -3.01
C ILE A 134 2.90 -16.98 -4.52
N TRP A 135 3.63 -17.95 -5.07
CA TRP A 135 3.77 -18.15 -6.50
C TRP A 135 3.00 -19.41 -6.88
N LEU A 136 2.00 -19.26 -7.73
CA LEU A 136 1.21 -20.36 -8.25
C LEU A 136 1.84 -20.91 -9.54
N GLU A 137 1.56 -22.17 -9.84
CA GLU A 137 1.91 -22.75 -11.14
C GLU A 137 1.16 -22.06 -12.29
N ASP A 138 -0.12 -21.77 -12.08
CA ASP A 138 -0.95 -20.97 -12.97
C ASP A 138 -1.89 -20.12 -12.11
N ALA A 139 -1.63 -18.82 -12.03
CA ALA A 139 -2.50 -17.93 -11.26
C ALA A 139 -3.73 -17.48 -12.05
N THR A 140 -4.05 -18.03 -13.22
CA THR A 140 -5.21 -17.64 -14.03
C THR A 140 -6.35 -18.64 -13.96
N THR A 141 -6.20 -19.76 -13.25
CA THR A 141 -7.22 -20.79 -13.12
C THR A 141 -7.34 -21.27 -11.67
N GLY A 142 -8.52 -21.76 -11.29
CA GLY A 142 -8.78 -22.28 -9.95
C GLY A 142 -9.31 -21.25 -8.95
N VAL A 143 -9.46 -21.69 -7.70
CA VAL A 143 -9.97 -20.90 -6.58
C VAL A 143 -8.96 -20.87 -5.46
N LEU A 144 -8.72 -19.69 -4.91
CA LEU A 144 -8.02 -19.53 -3.63
C LEU A 144 -9.03 -19.31 -2.52
N THR A 145 -8.89 -20.09 -1.46
CA THR A 145 -9.64 -19.90 -0.22
C THR A 145 -8.70 -19.39 0.85
N VAL A 146 -8.92 -18.18 1.34
CA VAL A 146 -8.19 -17.58 2.46
C VAL A 146 -9.05 -17.70 3.71
N LEU A 147 -8.64 -18.55 4.65
CA LEU A 147 -9.22 -18.69 5.97
C LEU A 147 -8.47 -17.79 6.94
N VAL A 148 -9.18 -16.91 7.63
CA VAL A 148 -8.61 -15.97 8.59
C VAL A 148 -9.43 -15.96 9.86
N ASN A 149 -8.87 -16.44 10.97
CA ASN A 149 -9.55 -16.50 12.27
C ASN A 149 -10.95 -17.16 12.20
N GLY A 150 -11.14 -18.12 11.30
CA GLY A 150 -12.42 -18.80 11.06
C GLY A 150 -13.34 -18.15 10.02
N THR A 151 -13.01 -16.97 9.49
CA THR A 151 -13.69 -16.35 8.35
C THR A 151 -13.10 -16.86 7.05
N GLU A 152 -13.95 -17.30 6.12
CA GLU A 152 -13.55 -17.79 4.81
C GLU A 152 -13.74 -16.73 3.72
N ILE A 153 -12.72 -16.54 2.89
CA ILE A 153 -12.73 -15.65 1.73
C ILE A 153 -12.33 -16.46 0.49
N ALA A 154 -13.30 -16.79 -0.36
CA ALA A 154 -13.05 -17.49 -1.62
C ALA A 154 -12.84 -16.50 -2.77
N VAL A 155 -11.85 -16.76 -3.62
CA VAL A 155 -11.42 -15.89 -4.72
C VAL A 155 -11.22 -16.74 -5.97
N ASP A 156 -12.03 -16.48 -7.01
CA ASP A 156 -11.77 -17.03 -8.35
C ASP A 156 -10.55 -16.31 -8.94
N LEU A 157 -9.50 -17.07 -9.22
CA LEU A 157 -8.24 -16.52 -9.73
C LEU A 157 -8.45 -15.79 -11.06
N ARG A 158 -9.41 -16.18 -11.90
CA ARG A 158 -9.71 -15.50 -13.17
C ARG A 158 -10.22 -14.07 -13.00
N THR A 159 -10.87 -13.79 -11.87
CA THR A 159 -11.50 -12.48 -11.61
C THR A 159 -10.59 -11.55 -10.83
N LEU A 160 -9.52 -12.09 -10.22
CA LEU A 160 -8.54 -11.29 -9.52
C LEU A 160 -7.73 -10.44 -10.52
N GLY A 161 -7.98 -9.14 -10.53
CA GLY A 161 -7.28 -8.16 -11.35
C GLY A 161 -5.99 -7.63 -10.69
N THR A 162 -5.62 -6.42 -11.06
CA THR A 162 -4.48 -5.69 -10.44
C THR A 162 -4.88 -4.90 -9.21
N ASP A 163 -6.17 -4.57 -9.09
CA ASP A 163 -6.72 -3.88 -7.93
C ASP A 163 -6.73 -4.79 -6.70
N ASP A 164 -6.67 -4.18 -5.52
CA ASP A 164 -6.76 -4.92 -4.26
C ASP A 164 -8.17 -5.51 -4.10
N LEU A 165 -8.25 -6.81 -3.91
CA LEU A 165 -9.40 -7.41 -3.24
C LEU A 165 -9.24 -7.21 -1.73
N ILE A 166 -10.13 -6.42 -1.12
CA ILE A 166 -10.05 -6.06 0.29
C ILE A 166 -11.20 -6.73 1.06
N HIS A 167 -10.86 -7.43 2.14
CA HIS A 167 -11.84 -7.87 3.13
C HIS A 167 -11.60 -7.11 4.44
N ASP A 168 -12.56 -6.25 4.80
CA ASP A 168 -12.52 -5.41 5.99
C ASP A 168 -13.06 -6.17 7.21
N PHE A 169 -12.34 -6.12 8.33
CA PHE A 169 -12.71 -6.79 9.60
C PHE A 169 -13.12 -5.78 10.69
N GLY A 170 -13.48 -4.54 10.32
CA GLY A 170 -13.72 -3.42 11.23
C GLY A 170 -12.42 -2.89 11.86
N GLY A 171 -12.51 -1.96 12.81
CA GLY A 171 -11.32 -1.40 13.46
C GLY A 171 -10.57 -0.37 12.62
N LEU A 172 -9.25 -0.26 12.79
CA LEU A 172 -8.41 0.73 12.12
C LEU A 172 -7.64 0.11 10.98
N GLN A 173 -8.22 0.20 9.77
CA GLN A 173 -7.65 -0.39 8.55
C GLN A 173 -7.32 -1.87 8.75
N LYS A 174 -8.06 -2.58 9.62
CA LYS A 174 -7.83 -3.99 9.88
C LYS A 174 -8.50 -4.80 8.78
N ALA A 175 -7.67 -5.26 7.86
CA ALA A 175 -8.13 -5.88 6.62
C ALA A 175 -7.15 -6.95 6.12
N ILE A 176 -7.69 -7.82 5.28
CA ILE A 176 -6.89 -8.63 4.35
C ILE A 176 -6.93 -7.95 2.99
N ARG A 177 -5.78 -7.84 2.33
CA ARG A 177 -5.68 -7.48 0.91
C ARG A 177 -5.09 -8.63 0.14
N LEU A 178 -5.70 -8.95 -1.00
CA LEU A 178 -5.19 -9.89 -1.99
C LEU A 178 -5.03 -9.18 -3.32
N PHE A 179 -3.84 -9.22 -3.92
CA PHE A 179 -3.59 -8.62 -5.23
C PHE A 179 -2.45 -9.30 -5.97
N ARG A 180 -2.40 -9.08 -7.29
CA ARG A 180 -1.36 -9.60 -8.18
C ARG A 180 -0.09 -8.75 -8.18
N LEU A 181 1.03 -9.45 -8.31
CA LEU A 181 2.35 -8.91 -8.57
C LEU A 181 2.97 -9.63 -9.78
N PRO A 182 3.90 -8.99 -10.51
CA PRO A 182 4.69 -9.70 -11.50
C PRO A 182 5.58 -10.76 -10.82
N ASP A 183 6.02 -11.73 -11.61
CA ASP A 183 6.94 -12.78 -11.13
C ASP A 183 8.36 -12.23 -10.90
N THR A 184 8.74 -11.22 -11.68
CA THR A 184 10.00 -10.48 -11.52
C THR A 184 9.85 -9.38 -10.47
N PRO A 185 10.95 -8.98 -9.81
CA PRO A 185 10.95 -7.80 -8.95
C PRO A 185 10.43 -6.56 -9.69
N LEU A 186 9.69 -5.72 -8.98
CA LEU A 186 9.16 -4.47 -9.51
C LEU A 186 10.27 -3.46 -9.76
N ALA A 187 10.01 -2.52 -10.67
CA ALA A 187 10.88 -1.36 -10.87
C ALA A 187 11.12 -0.61 -9.55
N ASN A 188 12.37 -0.27 -9.28
CA ASN A 188 12.80 0.41 -8.07
C ASN A 188 12.98 1.93 -8.26
N THR A 189 12.60 2.44 -9.44
CA THR A 189 12.57 3.87 -9.76
C THR A 189 11.22 4.24 -10.38
N TYR A 190 10.72 5.44 -10.09
CA TYR A 190 9.47 5.95 -10.65
C TYR A 190 9.43 7.48 -10.59
N ASN A 191 9.11 8.12 -11.72
CA ASN A 191 8.88 9.55 -11.81
C ASN A 191 7.52 9.82 -12.48
N ASP A 192 6.78 10.79 -11.97
CA ASP A 192 5.50 11.22 -12.51
C ASP A 192 5.15 12.61 -11.97
N SER A 193 4.06 13.18 -12.48
CA SER A 193 3.49 14.41 -11.97
C SER A 193 1.97 14.34 -11.92
N LEU A 194 1.37 15.14 -11.04
CA LEU A 194 -0.08 15.28 -10.91
C LEU A 194 -0.45 16.76 -10.91
N SER A 195 -1.32 17.18 -11.84
CA SER A 195 -1.97 18.49 -11.71
C SER A 195 -3.02 18.43 -10.60
N VAL A 196 -2.90 19.35 -9.65
CA VAL A 196 -3.76 19.48 -8.48
C VAL A 196 -4.52 20.80 -8.58
N PRO A 197 -5.85 20.77 -8.75
CA PRO A 197 -6.65 22.00 -8.76
C PRO A 197 -6.69 22.62 -7.37
N LEU A 198 -6.67 23.95 -7.32
CA LEU A 198 -6.64 24.74 -6.09
C LEU A 198 -7.92 25.55 -5.94
N THR A 199 -8.60 25.38 -4.82
CA THR A 199 -9.80 26.15 -4.48
C THR A 199 -9.42 27.34 -3.61
N HIS A 200 -9.96 28.53 -3.92
CA HIS A 200 -9.71 29.73 -3.12
C HIS A 200 -10.17 29.52 -1.66
N GLY A 201 -9.30 29.82 -0.70
CA GLY A 201 -9.55 29.67 0.73
C GLY A 201 -9.38 28.24 1.27
N GLU A 202 -9.02 27.28 0.42
CA GLU A 202 -8.72 25.90 0.82
C GLU A 202 -7.20 25.70 0.96
N GLU A 203 -6.78 25.18 2.11
CA GLU A 203 -5.40 24.73 2.30
C GLU A 203 -5.28 23.27 1.85
N ARG A 204 -4.33 23.01 0.96
CA ARG A 204 -3.93 21.68 0.51
C ARG A 204 -2.75 21.21 1.35
N CYS A 205 -2.72 19.94 1.69
CA CYS A 205 -1.64 19.29 2.44
C CYS A 205 -1.15 18.10 1.63
N LEU A 206 -0.29 18.35 0.65
CA LEU A 206 0.10 17.37 -0.37
C LEU A 206 1.31 16.56 0.09
N PHE A 207 1.20 15.24 0.04
CA PHE A 207 2.30 14.34 0.32
C PHE A 207 2.10 13.00 -0.37
N LEU A 208 3.17 12.23 -0.48
CA LEU A 208 3.11 10.87 -1.00
C LEU A 208 3.53 9.86 0.05
N ARG A 209 2.97 8.67 -0.09
CA ARG A 209 3.37 7.44 0.60
C ARG A 209 3.82 6.43 -0.43
N VAL A 210 4.95 5.80 -0.21
CA VAL A 210 5.43 4.69 -1.04
C VAL A 210 5.44 3.42 -0.21
N THR A 211 4.87 2.34 -0.73
CA THR A 211 5.07 0.97 -0.21
C THR A 211 6.01 0.25 -1.16
N PHE A 212 7.05 -0.38 -0.61
CA PHE A 212 8.01 -1.17 -1.35
C PHE A 212 7.66 -2.65 -1.30
N GLU A 213 8.19 -3.40 -2.26
CA GLU A 213 7.93 -4.82 -2.47
C GLU A 213 8.36 -5.68 -1.27
N ASP A 214 9.36 -5.24 -0.52
CA ASP A 214 9.90 -5.91 0.67
C ASP A 214 9.19 -5.54 1.97
N GLY A 215 8.14 -4.71 1.90
CA GLY A 215 7.33 -4.33 3.05
C GLY A 215 7.68 -3.00 3.70
N HIS A 216 8.79 -2.37 3.30
CA HIS A 216 9.14 -1.03 3.79
C HIS A 216 8.18 0.02 3.26
N VAL A 217 8.00 1.09 4.03
CA VAL A 217 7.13 2.22 3.68
C VAL A 217 7.88 3.52 3.91
N ALA A 218 7.80 4.44 2.94
CA ALA A 218 8.32 5.80 3.04
C ALA A 218 7.20 6.84 2.89
N TRP A 219 7.41 8.01 3.49
CA TRP A 219 6.52 9.16 3.39
C TRP A 219 7.34 10.40 3.14
N THR A 220 6.82 11.33 2.34
CA THR A 220 7.39 12.68 2.26
C THR A 220 6.81 13.55 3.37
N SER A 221 7.55 14.59 3.77
CA SER A 221 6.95 15.70 4.48
C SER A 221 5.86 16.34 3.61
N PRO A 222 4.74 16.80 4.19
CA PRO A 222 3.73 17.51 3.43
C PRO A 222 4.19 18.86 2.90
N ILE A 223 3.65 19.25 1.75
CA ILE A 223 3.71 20.60 1.20
C ILE A 223 2.36 21.24 1.48
N TYR A 224 2.35 22.34 2.21
CA TYR A 224 1.14 23.09 2.54
C TYR A 224 0.95 24.22 1.55
N LEU A 225 -0.21 24.27 0.90
CA LEU A 225 -0.51 25.26 -0.14
C LEU A 225 -1.89 25.86 0.08
N LEU A 226 -1.92 27.15 0.42
CA LEU A 226 -3.17 27.91 0.54
C LEU A 226 -3.34 28.80 -0.69
N ARG A 227 -4.48 28.67 -1.37
CA ARG A 227 -4.86 29.61 -2.42
C ARG A 227 -5.59 30.82 -1.83
N ASN A 228 -5.04 32.01 -2.03
CA ASN A 228 -5.61 33.30 -1.61
C ASN A 228 -6.19 34.10 -2.79
#